data_AF-A0A2H5YQL3-F1
#
_entry.id   AF-A0A2H5YQL3-F1
#
_cell.length_a   1.000
_cell.length_b   1.000
_cell.length_c   1.000
_cell.angle_alpha   90.00
_cell.angle_beta   90.00
_cell.angle_gamma   90.00
#
_symmetry.space_group_name_H-M   'P 1'
#
loop_
_entity.id
_entity.type
_entity.pdbx_description
1 polymer ?
#
loop_
_entity_poly.entity_id
_entity_poly.type
_entity_poly.pdbx_seq_one_letter_code
_entity_poly.pdbx_strand_id
1 'polypeptide(L)' 'MALEPLFAGEFGRLRAVVEAPDGTLYLLTSNRDGRGNPGPEDDRVLRIVPDVP' A
#
# COMPACT_ATOMS: atom_id res chain seq x y z
N MET A 1 -2.88 -1.31 23.82
CA MET A 1 -2.65 -0.58 22.56
C MET A 1 -3.70 -1.03 21.57
N ALA A 2 -4.49 -0.10 21.03
CA ALA A 2 -5.36 -0.37 19.90
C ALA A 2 -4.55 -0.11 18.61
N LEU A 3 -4.74 -0.93 17.59
CA LEU A 3 -4.19 -0.67 16.27
C LEU A 3 -5.12 0.31 15.55
N GLU A 4 -4.56 1.36 14.98
CA GLU A 4 -5.31 2.30 14.14
C GLU A 4 -5.08 1.95 12.67
N PRO A 5 -6.14 1.74 11.88
CA PRO A 5 -5.99 1.46 10.46
C PRO A 5 -5.58 2.73 9.70
N LEU A 6 -4.48 2.65 8.97
CA LEU A 6 -4.04 3.71 8.04
C LEU A 6 -4.55 3.41 6.63
N PHE A 7 -4.99 4.46 5.91
CA PHE A 7 -5.36 4.41 4.48
C PHE A 7 -6.40 3.32 4.13
N ALA A 8 -7.33 3.04 5.05
CA ALA A 8 -8.27 1.93 4.92
C ALA A 8 -9.12 2.04 3.63
N GLY A 9 -8.94 1.06 2.74
CA GLY A 9 -9.68 0.96 1.47
C GLY A 9 -9.25 1.93 0.38
N GLU A 10 -8.29 2.82 0.62
CA GLU A 10 -7.93 3.91 -0.30
C GLU A 10 -7.31 3.41 -1.61
N PHE A 11 -6.46 2.38 -1.54
CA PHE A 11 -5.70 1.87 -2.69
C PHE A 11 -6.25 0.55 -3.25
N GLY A 12 -7.36 0.06 -2.70
CA GLY A 12 -7.95 -1.22 -3.08
C GLY A 12 -7.07 -2.43 -2.71
N ARG A 13 -6.80 -3.28 -3.70
CA ARG A 13 -6.11 -4.55 -3.54
C ARG A 13 -4.61 -4.36 -3.35
N LEU A 14 -4.10 -4.73 -2.18
CA LEU A 14 -2.66 -4.83 -1.91
C LEU A 14 -2.15 -6.26 -2.16
N ARG A 15 -0.92 -6.40 -2.67
CA ARG A 15 -0.33 -7.70 -3.04
C ARG A 15 0.99 -8.02 -2.37
N ALA A 16 1.85 -7.02 -2.18
CA ALA A 16 3.15 -7.20 -1.58
C ALA A 16 3.52 -5.99 -0.74
N VAL A 17 4.33 -6.24 0.28
CA VAL A 17 4.98 -5.22 1.11
C VAL A 17 6.45 -5.62 1.31
N VAL A 18 7.35 -4.64 1.23
CA VAL A 18 8.76 -4.80 1.55
C VAL A 18 9.20 -3.60 2.39
N GLU A 19 9.92 -3.87 3.47
CA GLU A 19 10.57 -2.85 4.28
C GLU A 19 11.97 -2.58 3.73
N ALA A 20 12.30 -1.31 3.56
CA ALA A 20 13.64 -0.85 3.22
C ALA A 20 14.50 -0.70 4.50
N PRO A 21 15.84 -0.67 4.39
CA PRO A 21 16.72 -0.55 5.56
C PRO A 21 16.50 0.70 6.43
N ASP A 22 15.86 1.74 5.89
CA ASP A 22 15.52 2.98 6.58
C ASP A 22 14.13 2.95 7.26
N GLY A 23 13.46 1.80 7.26
CA GLY A 23 12.11 1.63 7.81
C GLY A 23 10.98 2.05 6.86
N THR A 24 11.29 2.59 5.68
CA THR A 24 10.27 2.89 4.66
C THR A 24 9.59 1.61 4.19
N LEU A 25 8.26 1.63 4.06
CA LEU A 25 7.51 0.52 3.49
C LEU A 25 7.18 0.80 2.02
N TYR A 26 7.52 -0.15 1.14
CA TYR A 26 7.09 -0.18 -0.24
C TYR A 26 5.98 -1.20 -0.43
N LEU A 27 4.85 -0.78 -1.03
CA LEU A 27 3.70 -1.64 -1.26
C LEU A 27 3.35 -1.69 -2.74
N LEU A 28 2.84 -2.83 -3.20
CA LEU A 28 2.29 -3.00 -4.55
C LEU A 28 0.77 -3.12 -4.51
N THR A 29 0.06 -2.29 -5.28
CA THR A 29 -1.35 -2.55 -5.59
C THR A 29 -1.47 -3.61 -6.70
N SER A 30 -2.60 -4.31 -6.76
CA SER A 30 -2.88 -5.32 -7.77
C SER A 30 -4.37 -5.33 -8.12
N ASN A 31 -4.86 -4.14 -8.48
CA ASN A 31 -6.24 -3.90 -8.86
C ASN A 31 -6.55 -4.43 -10.27
N ARG A 32 -5.55 -4.59 -11.13
CA ARG A 32 -5.69 -5.14 -12.50
C ARG A 32 -5.53 -6.66 -12.59
N ASP A 33 -5.53 -7.37 -11.48
CA ASP A 33 -5.37 -8.84 -11.44
C ASP A 33 -6.63 -9.64 -11.82
N GLY A 34 -7.68 -8.96 -12.31
CA GLY A 34 -8.96 -9.54 -12.67
C GLY A 34 -9.96 -9.67 -11.51
N ARG A 35 -9.59 -9.24 -10.29
CA ARG A 35 -10.46 -9.27 -9.10
C ARG A 35 -10.74 -7.89 -8.50
N GLY A 36 -10.12 -6.84 -9.04
CA GLY A 36 -10.31 -5.45 -8.61
C GLY A 36 -11.21 -4.63 -9.53
N ASN A 37 -11.44 -3.38 -9.14
CA ASN A 37 -12.05 -2.34 -9.96
C ASN A 37 -11.01 -1.24 -10.23
N PRO A 38 -10.11 -1.44 -11.20
CA PRO A 38 -8.92 -0.60 -11.34
C PRO A 38 -9.25 0.82 -11.83
N GLY A 39 -8.58 1.80 -11.24
CA GLY A 39 -8.54 3.16 -11.77
C GLY A 39 -7.56 3.32 -12.94
N PRO A 40 -7.55 4.48 -13.62
CA PRO A 40 -6.60 4.77 -14.70
C PRO A 40 -5.14 4.68 -14.26
N GLU A 41 -4.87 5.07 -13.02
CA GLU A 41 -3.53 5.14 -12.43
C GLU A 41 -3.11 3.87 -11.69
N ASP A 42 -3.90 2.78 -11.73
CA ASP A 42 -3.44 1.49 -11.22
C ASP A 42 -2.42 0.84 -12.18
N ASP A 43 -1.73 -0.23 -11.85
CA ASP A 43 -1.35 -0.57 -10.48
C ASP A 43 -0.20 0.37 -10.03
N ARG A 44 -0.02 0.55 -8.72
CA ARG A 44 0.92 1.52 -8.14
C ARG A 44 1.94 0.84 -7.23
N VAL A 45 3.13 1.42 -7.19
CA VAL A 45 4.10 1.23 -6.10
C VAL A 45 3.92 2.39 -5.12
N LEU A 46 3.50 2.10 -3.89
CA LEU A 46 3.32 3.09 -2.83
C LEU A 46 4.56 3.12 -1.94
N ARG A 47 4.94 4.31 -1.47
CA ARG A 47 6.02 4.51 -0.49
C ARG A 47 5.44 5.15 0.76
N ILE A 48 5.46 4.42 1.88
CA ILE A 48 5.02 4.91 3.19
C ILE A 48 6.27 5.13 4.03
N VAL A 49 6.53 6.40 4.36
CA VAL A 49 7.61 6.79 5.26
C VAL A 49 7.00 6.89 6.66
N PRO A 50 7.41 6.06 7.62
CA PRO A 50 6.93 6.20 8.98
C PRO A 50 7.37 7.55 9.55
N ASP A 51 6.45 8.27 10.19
CA ASP A 51 6.78 9.44 10.98
C ASP A 51 7.33 8.95 12.32
N VAL A 52 8.57 8.46 12.31
CA VAL A 52 9.30 8.13 13.53
C VAL A 52 10.07 9.39 13.94
N PRO A 53 9.97 9.86 15.19
CA PRO A 53 10.93 10.81 15.73
C PRO A 53 12.36 10.26 15.70
#